data_AF-A0A0F9RU08-F1
#
_entry.id   AF-A0A0F9RU08-F1
#
_cell.length_a   1.000
_cell.length_b   1.000
_cell.length_c   1.000
_cell.angle_alpha   90.00
_cell.angle_beta   90.00
_cell.angle_gamma   90.00
#
_symmetry.space_group_name_H-M   'P 1'
#
loop_
_entity.id
_entity.type
_entity.pdbx_description
1 polymer ?
#
loop_
_entity_poly.entity_id
_entity_poly.type
_entity_poly.pdbx_seq_one_letter_code
_entity_poly.pdbx_strand_id
1 'polypeptide(L)'
;MWRKAILLSLREKKVFTIFTIIYTILIFLTSLFWDLALDGEMGASANYFLAIFFGTSLILSLLYAWILVSRKRRVWATFKCIGYTNKNIMVLISGMILFTTIIGFIIVIEVLFHYTAAITYLKSANFLSGISAISDMPEILIGLIPVIITSTLFIVVQLIAFTLAYRKVLKVRPIIALKKVGE
;
A
#
# COMPACT_ATOMS: atom_id res chain seq x y z
N MET A 1 17.00 -1.79 -12.79
CA MET A 1 16.91 -1.10 -11.48
C MET A 1 15.85 -1.70 -10.56
N TRP A 2 14.70 -2.13 -11.10
CA TRP A 2 13.60 -2.78 -10.37
C TRP A 2 14.03 -3.92 -9.43
N ARG A 3 14.80 -4.91 -9.91
CA ARG A 3 15.33 -6.01 -9.08
C ARG A 3 16.10 -5.52 -7.84
N LYS A 4 16.90 -4.45 -7.98
CA LYS A 4 17.67 -3.89 -6.87
C LYS A 4 16.75 -3.20 -5.85
N ALA A 5 15.67 -2.56 -6.31
CA ALA A 5 14.67 -1.96 -5.44
C ALA A 5 13.95 -3.02 -4.59
N ILE A 6 13.57 -4.15 -5.19
CA ILE A 6 12.97 -5.30 -4.47
C ILE A 6 13.93 -5.85 -3.41
N LEU A 7 15.19 -6.09 -3.77
CA LEU A 7 16.16 -6.60 -2.80
C LEU A 7 16.39 -5.61 -1.63
N LEU A 8 16.35 -4.31 -1.91
CA LEU A 8 16.51 -3.26 -0.89
C LEU A 8 15.27 -3.07 -0.02
N SER A 9 14.06 -3.32 -0.53
CA SER A 9 12.83 -3.33 0.29
C SER A 9 12.83 -4.54 1.22
N LEU A 10 13.13 -5.74 0.70
CA LEU A 10 13.15 -6.99 1.48
C LEU A 10 14.27 -7.03 2.53
N ARG A 11 15.38 -6.30 2.33
CA ARG A 11 16.45 -6.17 3.32
C ARG A 11 15.94 -5.54 4.64
N GLU A 12 14.95 -4.66 4.56
CA GLU A 12 14.39 -3.99 5.74
C GLU A 12 13.04 -4.57 6.13
N LYS A 13 13.07 -5.85 6.51
CA LYS A 13 11.89 -6.65 6.86
C LYS A 13 10.89 -5.90 7.74
N LYS A 14 11.34 -5.25 8.83
CA LYS A 14 10.43 -4.55 9.77
C LYS A 14 9.64 -3.42 9.10
N VAL A 15 10.32 -2.53 8.37
CA VAL A 15 9.67 -1.40 7.71
C VAL A 15 8.79 -1.91 6.57
N PHE A 16 9.31 -2.84 5.76
CA PHE A 16 8.55 -3.47 4.69
C PHE A 16 7.24 -4.08 5.20
N THR A 17 7.30 -4.98 6.18
CA THR A 17 6.12 -5.67 6.73
C THR A 17 5.09 -4.70 7.31
N ILE A 18 5.51 -3.70 8.09
CA ILE A 18 4.58 -2.71 8.68
C ILE A 18 3.82 -1.97 7.59
N PHE A 19 4.52 -1.45 6.57
CA PHE A 19 3.87 -0.69 5.50
C PHE A 19 3.04 -1.58 4.58
N THR A 20 3.44 -2.82 4.34
CA THR A 20 2.62 -3.80 3.61
C THR A 20 1.30 -4.06 4.33
N ILE A 21 1.31 -4.28 5.65
CA ILE A 21 0.09 -4.48 6.44
C ILE A 21 -0.82 -3.25 6.35
N ILE A 22 -0.26 -2.06 6.55
CA ILE A 22 -1.04 -0.82 6.50
C ILE A 22 -1.66 -0.61 5.12
N TYR A 23 -0.91 -0.84 4.04
CA TYR A 23 -1.43 -0.73 2.68
C TYR A 23 -2.48 -1.79 2.35
N THR A 24 -2.31 -3.02 2.86
CA THR A 24 -3.32 -4.08 2.72
C THR A 24 -4.63 -3.65 3.35
N ILE A 25 -4.58 -3.14 4.60
CA ILE A 25 -5.78 -2.65 5.31
C ILE A 25 -6.42 -1.46 4.59
N LEU A 26 -5.61 -0.50 4.14
CA LEU A 26 -6.12 0.68 3.44
C LEU A 26 -6.77 0.31 2.11
N ILE A 27 -6.15 -0.54 1.31
CA ILE A 27 -6.72 -1.02 0.04
C ILE A 27 -8.02 -1.76 0.32
N PHE A 28 -8.03 -2.70 1.27
CA PHE A 28 -9.21 -3.46 1.66
C PHE A 28 -10.37 -2.57 2.10
N LEU A 29 -10.15 -1.66 3.05
CA LEU A 29 -11.20 -0.76 3.54
C LEU A 29 -11.69 0.18 2.45
N THR A 30 -10.80 0.75 1.65
CA THR A 30 -11.19 1.64 0.55
C THR A 30 -12.02 0.88 -0.49
N SER A 31 -11.66 -0.36 -0.82
CA SER A 31 -12.45 -1.20 -1.73
C SER A 31 -13.81 -1.59 -1.14
N LEU A 32 -13.87 -1.89 0.16
CA LEU A 32 -15.12 -2.25 0.84
C LEU A 32 -16.11 -1.08 0.83
N PHE A 33 -15.67 0.11 1.22
CA PHE A 33 -16.55 1.28 1.24
C PHE A 33 -16.90 1.78 -0.16
N TRP A 34 -16.07 1.51 -1.16
CA TRP A 34 -16.42 1.77 -2.57
C TRP A 34 -17.55 0.86 -3.03
N ASP A 35 -17.48 -0.44 -2.74
CA ASP A 35 -18.52 -1.40 -3.10
C ASP A 35 -19.85 -1.07 -2.41
N LEU A 36 -19.81 -0.84 -1.09
CA LEU A 36 -20.97 -0.43 -0.29
C LEU A 36 -21.58 0.91 -0.74
N ALA A 37 -20.77 1.81 -1.30
CA ALA A 37 -21.27 3.06 -1.87
C ALA A 37 -21.98 2.87 -3.21
N LEU A 38 -21.56 1.88 -4.02
CA LEU A 38 -22.19 1.54 -5.30
C LEU A 38 -23.50 0.77 -5.11
N ASP A 39 -23.51 -0.18 -4.18
CA ASP A 39 -24.70 -1.02 -3.91
C ASP A 39 -25.82 -0.24 -3.18
N GLY A 40 -25.52 0.96 -2.69
CA GLY A 40 -26.50 1.88 -2.11
C GLY A 40 -26.95 1.50 -0.69
N GLU A 41 -26.49 0.38 -0.13
CA GLU A 41 -26.89 -0.11 1.19
C GLU A 41 -26.54 0.86 2.34
N MET A 42 -25.41 1.57 2.25
CA MET A 42 -24.96 2.52 3.27
C MET A 42 -25.13 4.01 2.88
N GLY A 43 -25.69 4.29 1.70
CA GLY A 43 -26.02 5.65 1.24
C GLY A 43 -24.89 6.69 1.40
N ALA A 44 -25.23 7.89 1.88
CA ALA A 44 -24.28 9.01 2.04
C ALA A 44 -23.14 8.73 3.04
N SER A 45 -23.34 7.82 4.00
CA SER A 45 -22.34 7.49 5.01
C SER A 45 -21.12 6.77 4.41
N ALA A 46 -21.34 5.88 3.45
CA ALA A 46 -20.27 5.18 2.74
C ALA A 46 -19.37 6.16 1.97
N ASN A 47 -19.94 7.19 1.35
CA ASN A 47 -19.18 8.22 0.64
C ASN A 47 -18.27 9.04 1.58
N TYR A 48 -18.72 9.33 2.81
CA TYR A 48 -17.85 9.98 3.80
C TYR A 48 -16.69 9.09 4.22
N PHE A 49 -16.95 7.80 4.52
CA PHE A 49 -15.89 6.85 4.85
C PHE A 49 -14.92 6.66 3.69
N LEU A 50 -15.42 6.53 2.46
CA LEU A 50 -14.61 6.48 1.26
C LEU A 50 -13.66 7.69 1.17
N ALA A 51 -14.19 8.90 1.32
CA ALA A 51 -13.39 10.12 1.27
C ALA A 51 -12.33 10.16 2.39
N ILE A 52 -12.68 9.70 3.60
CA ILE A 52 -11.74 9.62 4.74
C ILE A 52 -10.63 8.60 4.48
N PHE A 53 -10.96 7.39 4.03
CA PHE A 53 -9.98 6.34 3.75
C PHE A 53 -9.11 6.69 2.56
N PHE A 54 -9.71 7.28 1.51
CA PHE A 54 -8.95 7.78 0.38
C PHE A 54 -8.01 8.93 0.78
N GLY A 55 -8.48 9.89 1.57
CA GLY A 55 -7.68 10.99 2.10
C GLY A 55 -6.55 10.54 3.02
N THR A 56 -6.82 9.60 3.94
CA THR A 56 -5.79 9.01 4.79
C THR A 56 -4.78 8.22 3.97
N SER A 57 -5.20 7.49 2.93
CA SER A 57 -4.30 6.77 2.03
C SER A 57 -3.27 7.70 1.35
N LEU A 58 -3.71 8.89 0.92
CA LEU A 58 -2.86 9.93 0.37
C LEU A 58 -1.83 10.41 1.39
N ILE A 59 -2.28 10.79 2.58
CA ILE A 59 -1.41 11.31 3.65
C ILE A 59 -0.40 10.25 4.08
N LEU A 60 -0.84 9.01 4.28
CA LEU A 60 0.03 7.92 4.70
C LEU A 60 1.05 7.53 3.61
N SER A 61 0.67 7.62 2.35
CA SER A 61 1.61 7.37 1.25
C SER A 61 2.75 8.40 1.21
N LEU A 62 2.43 9.67 1.44
CA LEU A 62 3.42 10.75 1.58
C LEU A 62 4.31 10.52 2.80
N LEU A 63 3.71 10.15 3.93
CA LEU A 63 4.42 9.84 5.17
C LEU A 63 5.38 8.67 4.97
N TYR A 64 4.97 7.60 4.28
CA TYR A 64 5.84 6.47 3.98
C TYR A 64 7.04 6.86 3.13
N ALA A 65 6.78 7.55 2.00
CA ALA A 65 7.84 8.02 1.13
C ALA A 65 8.84 8.92 1.88
N TRP A 66 8.33 9.78 2.76
CA TRP A 66 9.16 10.64 3.59
C TRP A 66 9.97 9.87 4.65
N ILE A 67 9.37 8.92 5.36
CA ILE A 67 10.06 8.08 6.34
C ILE A 67 11.18 7.29 5.68
N LEU A 68 10.90 6.68 4.52
CA LEU A 68 11.87 5.89 3.76
C LEU A 68 13.06 6.75 3.32
N VAL A 69 12.80 7.96 2.84
CA VAL A 69 13.87 8.91 2.47
C VAL A 69 14.65 9.39 3.69
N SER A 70 13.96 9.77 4.76
CA SER A 70 14.58 10.42 5.93
C SER A 70 15.41 9.47 6.77
N ARG A 71 14.95 8.24 7.01
CA ARG A 71 15.71 7.22 7.74
C ARG A 71 16.97 6.76 7.00
N LYS A 72 16.92 6.73 5.67
CA LYS A 72 18.01 6.19 4.83
C LYS A 72 18.93 7.26 4.24
N ARG A 73 18.95 8.49 4.78
CA ARG A 73 19.81 9.58 4.30
C ARG A 73 21.27 9.17 4.10
N ARG A 74 21.81 8.33 5.00
CA ARG A 74 23.18 7.80 4.90
C ARG A 74 23.38 6.90 3.67
N VAL A 75 22.49 5.94 3.46
CA VAL A 75 22.53 5.01 2.30
C VAL A 75 22.42 5.78 0.99
N TRP A 76 21.54 6.79 0.94
CA TRP A 76 21.41 7.65 -0.25
C TRP A 76 22.66 8.47 -0.52
N ALA A 77 23.33 8.98 0.52
CA ALA A 77 24.61 9.67 0.37
C ALA A 77 25.71 8.72 -0.15
N THR A 78 25.81 7.50 0.39
CA THR A 78 26.74 6.48 -0.10
C THR A 78 26.49 6.14 -1.57
N PHE A 79 25.24 5.98 -2.00
CA PHE A 79 24.92 5.76 -3.41
C PHE A 79 25.39 6.93 -4.30
N LYS A 80 25.21 8.18 -3.85
CA LYS A 80 25.74 9.35 -4.57
C LYS A 80 27.27 9.33 -4.66
N CYS A 81 27.97 8.91 -3.60
CA CYS A 81 29.44 8.75 -3.61
C CYS A 81 29.92 7.64 -4.56
N ILE A 82 29.14 6.58 -4.76
CA ILE A 82 29.44 5.49 -5.71
C ILE A 82 29.07 5.88 -7.17
N GLY A 83 28.57 7.10 -7.40
CA GLY A 83 28.24 7.61 -8.73
C GLY A 83 26.78 7.40 -9.17
N TYR A 84 25.87 7.05 -8.27
CA TYR A 84 24.44 7.02 -8.63
C TYR A 84 23.92 8.44 -8.82
N THR A 85 23.29 8.68 -9.97
CA THR A 85 22.57 9.93 -10.22
C THR A 85 21.31 10.02 -9.36
N ASN A 86 20.80 11.24 -9.19
CA ASN A 86 19.54 11.45 -8.48
C ASN A 86 18.37 10.69 -9.15
N LYS A 87 18.36 10.58 -10.48
CA LYS A 87 17.35 9.82 -11.23
C LYS A 87 17.40 8.32 -10.86
N ASN A 88 18.60 7.76 -10.72
CA ASN A 88 18.76 6.35 -10.33
C ASN A 88 18.22 6.07 -8.93
N ILE A 89 18.50 6.97 -7.97
CA ILE A 89 17.97 6.88 -6.60
C ILE A 89 16.45 6.98 -6.60
N MET A 90 15.89 7.85 -7.44
CA MET A 90 14.44 8.02 -7.55
C MET A 90 13.74 6.76 -8.07
N VAL A 91 14.27 6.16 -9.14
CA VAL A 91 13.74 4.90 -9.67
C VAL A 91 13.82 3.78 -8.61
N LEU A 92 14.85 3.81 -7.77
CA LEU A 92 15.02 2.82 -6.71
C LEU A 92 13.98 2.99 -5.59
N ILE A 93 13.75 4.22 -5.12
CA ILE A 93 12.75 4.51 -4.09
C ILE A 93 11.33 4.25 -4.62
N SER A 94 11.02 4.72 -5.83
CA SER A 94 9.74 4.45 -6.49
C SER A 94 9.50 2.94 -6.61
N GLY A 95 10.52 2.18 -6.99
CA GLY A 95 10.40 0.73 -7.07
C GLY A 95 10.16 0.03 -5.74
N MET A 96 10.71 0.56 -4.64
CA MET A 96 10.42 0.02 -3.30
C MET A 96 8.97 0.22 -2.90
N ILE A 97 8.43 1.43 -3.15
CA ILE A 97 7.05 1.79 -2.80
C ILE A 97 6.05 1.01 -3.66
N LEU A 98 6.28 0.98 -4.98
CA LEU A 98 5.43 0.27 -5.92
C LEU A 98 5.44 -1.24 -5.62
N PHE A 99 6.60 -1.80 -5.27
CA PHE A 99 6.67 -3.19 -4.83
C PHE A 99 5.85 -3.44 -3.55
N THR A 100 5.93 -2.58 -2.53
CA THR A 100 5.12 -2.75 -1.31
C THR A 100 3.62 -2.69 -1.59
N THR A 101 3.17 -1.85 -2.52
CA THR A 101 1.74 -1.78 -2.86
C THR A 101 1.26 -2.93 -3.70
N ILE A 102 2.05 -3.40 -4.67
CA ILE A 102 1.72 -4.62 -5.42
C ILE A 102 1.56 -5.80 -4.46
N ILE A 103 2.47 -5.95 -3.49
CA ILE A 103 2.35 -7.03 -2.50
C ILE A 103 1.09 -6.87 -1.65
N GLY A 104 0.79 -5.66 -1.18
CA GLY A 104 -0.45 -5.40 -0.46
C GLY A 104 -1.71 -5.74 -1.27
N PHE A 105 -1.73 -5.37 -2.54
CA PHE A 105 -2.83 -5.71 -3.47
C PHE A 105 -3.01 -7.22 -3.66
N ILE A 106 -1.91 -7.95 -3.87
CA ILE A 106 -1.95 -9.41 -4.02
C ILE A 106 -2.49 -10.06 -2.73
N ILE A 107 -2.08 -9.58 -1.55
CA ILE A 107 -2.59 -10.07 -0.27
C ILE A 107 -4.10 -9.83 -0.16
N VAL A 108 -4.60 -8.64 -0.55
CA VAL A 108 -6.04 -8.36 -0.52
C VAL A 108 -6.81 -9.32 -1.42
N ILE A 109 -6.35 -9.55 -2.65
CA ILE A 109 -6.98 -10.51 -3.56
C ILE A 109 -7.01 -11.92 -2.98
N GLU A 110 -5.87 -12.38 -2.44
CA GLU A 110 -5.76 -13.73 -1.87
C GLU A 110 -6.73 -13.91 -0.69
N VAL A 111 -6.82 -12.91 0.19
CA VAL A 111 -7.76 -12.93 1.33
C VAL A 111 -9.21 -12.97 0.86
N LEU A 112 -9.57 -12.19 -0.17
CA LEU A 112 -10.93 -12.17 -0.71
C LEU A 112 -11.30 -13.50 -1.38
N PHE A 113 -10.39 -14.12 -2.13
CA PHE A 113 -10.64 -15.43 -2.72
C PHE A 113 -10.78 -16.52 -1.66
N HIS A 114 -9.92 -16.52 -0.63
CA HIS A 114 -10.07 -17.45 0.48
C HIS A 114 -11.36 -17.24 1.27
N TYR A 115 -11.79 -15.99 1.46
CA TYR A 115 -13.07 -15.68 2.08
C TYR A 115 -14.22 -16.29 1.28
N THR A 116 -14.32 -16.00 -0.02
CA THR A 116 -15.41 -16.52 -0.86
C THR A 116 -15.40 -18.04 -0.91
N ALA A 117 -14.23 -18.66 -1.09
CA ALA A 117 -14.11 -20.12 -1.09
C ALA A 117 -14.57 -20.74 0.24
N ALA A 118 -14.19 -20.14 1.38
CA ALA A 118 -14.58 -20.61 2.70
C ALA A 118 -16.10 -20.50 2.92
N ILE A 119 -16.71 -19.35 2.59
CA ILE A 119 -18.14 -19.12 2.77
C ILE A 119 -18.97 -20.03 1.85
N THR A 120 -18.62 -20.12 0.56
CA THR A 120 -19.32 -20.99 -0.39
C THR A 120 -19.23 -22.47 0.03
N TYR A 121 -18.07 -22.92 0.52
CA TYR A 121 -17.92 -24.28 1.04
C TYR A 121 -18.81 -24.53 2.28
N LEU A 122 -18.81 -23.61 3.24
CA LEU A 122 -19.61 -23.73 4.46
C LEU A 122 -21.12 -23.75 4.17
N LYS A 123 -21.59 -22.95 3.21
CA LYS A 123 -22.98 -22.97 2.74
C LYS A 123 -23.32 -24.29 2.05
N SER A 124 -22.48 -24.73 1.10
CA SER A 124 -22.71 -25.98 0.36
C SER A 124 -22.70 -27.23 1.25
N ALA A 125 -21.90 -27.24 2.31
CA ALA A 125 -21.77 -28.39 3.20
C ALA A 125 -22.95 -28.53 4.18
N ASN A 126 -23.91 -27.59 4.20
CA ASN A 126 -24.98 -27.49 5.21
C ASN A 126 -24.48 -27.62 6.66
N PHE A 127 -23.19 -27.41 6.91
CA PHE A 127 -22.52 -27.71 8.17
C PHE A 127 -23.08 -26.87 9.33
N LEU A 128 -23.75 -25.76 8.99
CA LEU A 128 -24.24 -24.73 9.89
C LEU A 128 -25.70 -24.34 9.59
N SER A 129 -26.52 -25.28 9.12
CA SER A 129 -27.95 -25.06 8.81
C SER A 129 -28.82 -24.63 10.01
N GLY A 130 -28.25 -24.56 11.22
CA GLY A 130 -28.90 -24.04 12.43
C GLY A 130 -28.41 -22.66 12.89
N ILE A 131 -27.41 -22.06 12.23
CA ILE A 131 -26.89 -20.73 12.58
C ILE A 131 -27.33 -19.74 11.51
N SER A 132 -28.45 -19.04 11.77
CA SER A 132 -29.02 -18.01 10.88
C SER A 132 -28.04 -16.89 10.51
N ALA A 133 -27.00 -16.66 11.32
CA ALA A 133 -25.98 -15.64 11.02
C ALA A 133 -25.12 -15.97 9.79
N ILE A 134 -25.07 -17.23 9.33
CA ILE A 134 -24.21 -17.65 8.21
C ILE A 134 -25.00 -17.78 6.89
N SER A 135 -26.29 -18.08 6.96
CA SER A 135 -27.15 -18.09 5.76
C SER A 135 -27.20 -16.72 5.10
N ASP A 136 -27.17 -15.66 5.92
CA ASP A 136 -27.36 -14.28 5.48
C ASP A 136 -26.04 -13.58 5.12
N MET A 137 -24.89 -14.23 5.31
CA MET A 137 -23.61 -13.65 4.89
C MET A 137 -23.46 -13.67 3.36
N PRO A 138 -23.02 -12.57 2.74
CA PRO A 138 -22.79 -12.54 1.30
C PRO A 138 -21.63 -13.48 0.92
N GLU A 139 -21.76 -14.17 -0.22
CA GLU A 139 -20.71 -15.08 -0.73
C GLU A 139 -19.50 -14.32 -1.24
N ILE A 140 -19.75 -13.11 -1.76
CA ILE A 140 -18.74 -12.18 -2.25
C ILE A 140 -18.78 -10.97 -1.33
N LEU A 141 -17.72 -10.77 -0.55
CA LEU A 141 -17.64 -9.64 0.38
C LEU A 141 -17.34 -8.32 -0.33
N ILE A 142 -16.49 -8.37 -1.36
CA ILE A 142 -16.09 -7.21 -2.16
C ILE A 142 -15.94 -7.67 -3.61
N GLY A 143 -16.57 -6.96 -4.53
CA GLY A 143 -16.36 -7.17 -5.96
C GLY A 143 -14.90 -6.96 -6.38
N LEU A 144 -14.41 -7.75 -7.34
CA LEU A 144 -13.03 -7.63 -7.85
C LEU A 144 -12.77 -6.26 -8.52
N ILE A 145 -13.81 -5.69 -9.14
CA ILE A 145 -13.74 -4.41 -9.87
C ILE A 145 -13.36 -3.25 -8.91
N PRO A 146 -14.08 -3.01 -7.79
CA PRO A 146 -13.68 -2.04 -6.79
C PRO A 146 -12.23 -2.20 -6.31
N VAL A 147 -11.78 -3.44 -6.10
CA VAL A 147 -10.41 -3.73 -5.64
C VAL A 147 -9.37 -3.32 -6.68
N ILE A 148 -9.59 -3.63 -7.97
CA ILE A 148 -8.69 -3.23 -9.07
C ILE A 148 -8.68 -1.70 -9.24
N ILE A 149 -9.85 -1.05 -9.21
CA ILE A 149 -9.96 0.41 -9.38
C ILE A 149 -9.25 1.12 -8.25
N THR A 150 -9.58 0.79 -7.00
CA THR A 150 -8.96 1.42 -5.82
C THR A 150 -7.46 1.19 -5.76
N SER A 151 -6.98 0.00 -6.11
CA SER A 151 -5.55 -0.29 -6.15
C SER A 151 -4.82 0.48 -7.26
N THR A 152 -5.42 0.59 -8.45
CA THR A 152 -4.87 1.37 -9.55
C THR A 152 -4.79 2.85 -9.18
N LEU A 153 -5.87 3.38 -8.61
CA LEU A 153 -5.96 4.76 -8.16
C LEU A 153 -4.92 5.03 -7.07
N PHE A 154 -4.74 4.10 -6.12
CA PHE A 154 -3.72 4.17 -5.09
C PHE A 154 -2.30 4.21 -5.66
N ILE A 155 -1.99 3.40 -6.68
CA ILE A 155 -0.69 3.43 -7.37
C ILE A 155 -0.47 4.80 -8.06
N VAL A 156 -1.46 5.31 -8.78
CA VAL A 156 -1.36 6.62 -9.47
C VAL A 156 -1.09 7.74 -8.46
N VAL A 157 -1.87 7.78 -7.39
CA VAL A 157 -1.72 8.71 -6.28
C VAL A 157 -0.32 8.67 -5.68
N GLN A 158 0.22 7.47 -5.45
CA GLN A 158 1.55 7.29 -4.89
C GLN A 158 2.67 7.79 -5.79
N LEU A 159 2.54 7.59 -7.10
CA LEU A 159 3.50 8.11 -8.08
C LEU A 159 3.51 9.65 -8.06
N ILE A 160 2.36 10.29 -7.92
CA ILE A 160 2.24 11.75 -7.80
C ILE A 160 2.85 12.24 -6.47
N ALA A 161 2.46 11.61 -5.35
CA ALA A 161 2.97 11.92 -4.02
C ALA A 161 4.50 11.82 -3.96
N PHE A 162 5.07 10.80 -4.61
CA PHE A 162 6.52 10.62 -4.71
C PHE A 162 7.19 11.72 -5.53
N THR A 163 6.59 12.11 -6.65
CA THR A 163 7.09 13.21 -7.48
C THR A 163 7.12 14.54 -6.72
N LEU A 164 6.21 14.75 -5.77
CA LEU A 164 6.25 15.90 -4.87
C LEU A 164 7.33 15.76 -3.79
N ALA A 165 7.47 14.58 -3.18
CA ALA A 165 8.51 14.29 -2.21
C ALA A 165 9.93 14.47 -2.79
N TYR A 166 10.11 14.19 -4.08
CA TYR A 166 11.33 14.40 -4.87
C TYR A 166 12.00 15.75 -4.62
N ARG A 167 11.19 16.83 -4.61
CA ARG A 167 11.70 18.20 -4.49
C ARG A 167 12.45 18.42 -3.18
N LYS A 168 12.12 17.66 -2.13
CA LYS A 168 12.81 17.73 -0.83
C LYS A 168 14.03 16.82 -0.75
N VAL A 169 14.04 15.67 -1.43
CA VAL A 169 15.13 14.67 -1.36
C VAL A 169 16.43 15.16 -2.02
N LEU A 170 16.32 15.94 -3.10
CA LEU A 170 17.47 16.46 -3.83
C LEU A 170 18.35 17.42 -3.03
N LYS A 171 17.81 18.08 -2.00
CA LYS A 171 18.55 19.07 -1.21
C LYS A 171 19.51 18.46 -0.17
N VAL A 172 19.53 17.13 -0.01
CA VAL A 172 20.46 16.48 0.93
C VAL A 172 21.86 16.46 0.31
N ARG A 173 22.74 17.34 0.80
CA ARG A 173 24.17 17.39 0.46
C ARG A 173 24.88 16.17 1.08
N PRO A 174 25.59 15.32 0.29
CA PRO A 174 26.24 14.10 0.78
C PRO A 174 27.22 14.35 1.95
N ILE A 175 27.97 15.45 1.86
CA ILE A 175 29.01 15.83 2.84
C ILE A 175 28.41 16.06 4.23
N ILE A 176 27.23 16.71 4.32
CA ILE A 176 26.56 16.98 5.61
C ILE A 176 25.96 15.70 6.20
N ALA A 177 25.47 14.78 5.34
CA ALA A 177 24.89 13.52 5.78
C ALA A 177 25.94 12.52 6.31
N LEU A 178 27.18 12.58 5.80
CA LEU A 178 28.29 11.71 6.20
C LEU A 178 29.11 12.27 7.37
N LYS A 179 29.19 13.60 7.54
CA LYS A 179 29.89 14.23 8.68
C LYS A 179 29.31 13.82 10.04
N LYS A 180 27.99 13.55 10.10
CA LYS A 180 27.24 13.14 11.30
C LYS A 180 27.49 11.67 11.75
N VAL A 181 28.64 11.10 11.38
CA VAL A 181 29.07 9.72 11.67
C VAL A 181 30.39 9.70 12.47
N GLY A 182 31.15 10.80 12.45
CA GLY A 182 32.33 10.98 13.30
C GLY A 182 32.07 11.66 14.64
N GLU A 183 30.79 11.89 14.97
CA GLU A 183 30.29 12.37 16.28
C GLU A 183 29.43 11.29 16.91
#